data_AF-A0A971UNA1-F1
#
_entry.id   AF-A0A971UNA1-F1
#
_cell.length_a   1.000
_cell.length_b   1.000
_cell.length_c   1.000
_cell.angle_alpha   90.00
_cell.angle_beta   90.00
_cell.angle_gamma   90.00
#
_symmetry.space_group_name_H-M   'P 1'
#
loop_
_entity.id
_entity.type
_entity.pdbx_description
1 polymer ?
#
loop_
_entity_poly.entity_id
_entity_poly.type
_entity_poly.pdbx_seq_one_letter_code
_entity_poly.pdbx_strand_id
1 'polypeptide(L)'
;MLLTQWTTRATMAAAALFLAAGVASADYAYNPSDFATEVVEYVQGTSVGKDWISGQTFNNPSSALGRPTVDTTGDGWYINLTMPSPVVPVYPAFRSYELVTIGNGGSLTVKFDHRVENDPLNPYGLDLIVYGNAFQVIGGGQGWTNGDPDSVHTGGTGFVEPGTISVSQDGETWYTFKSGPWADDFAPTLGRQYDPDAPYRPEDPENPGQVDPAWAWNLWWGDPTNPTVPIDPELAWSSFNGSSVAEIAEAYRYVDEAAGFNEVSAGGTGFDLDWLGVDGLDWIQYIRVTDQSGSSATTEIDAFADVAAVPEPASMALLGLGLGAVLMRRGRHRSHT
;
A
#
# COMPACT_ATOMS: atom_id res chain seq x y z
N MET A 1 -67.02 -29.07 -36.92
CA MET A 1 -67.31 -27.64 -37.14
C MET A 1 -66.69 -26.88 -35.96
N LEU A 2 -65.67 -26.05 -36.26
CA LEU A 2 -64.98 -25.06 -35.42
C LEU A 2 -64.29 -25.51 -34.11
N LEU A 3 -62.95 -25.49 -34.05
CA LEU A 3 -62.06 -24.35 -33.71
C LEU A 3 -62.23 -23.85 -32.27
N THR A 4 -61.23 -24.10 -31.41
CA THR A 4 -60.42 -23.02 -30.83
C THR A 4 -59.18 -23.56 -30.10
N GLN A 5 -58.01 -23.18 -30.61
CA GLN A 5 -56.73 -23.25 -29.90
C GLN A 5 -56.71 -22.17 -28.81
N TRP A 6 -56.21 -22.51 -27.62
CA TRP A 6 -55.70 -21.54 -26.67
C TRP A 6 -54.27 -21.94 -26.32
N THR A 7 -53.33 -21.22 -26.91
CA THR A 7 -51.91 -21.23 -26.58
C THR A 7 -51.70 -20.36 -25.34
N THR A 8 -51.37 -20.95 -24.20
CA THR A 8 -50.88 -20.18 -23.05
C THR A 8 -49.35 -20.22 -23.10
N ARG A 9 -48.76 -19.12 -23.58
CA ARG A 9 -47.33 -18.85 -23.47
C ARG A 9 -46.99 -18.70 -21.99
N ALA A 10 -46.24 -19.64 -21.43
CA ALA A 10 -45.60 -19.46 -20.14
C ALA A 10 -44.35 -18.58 -20.35
N THR A 11 -44.51 -17.28 -20.17
CA THR A 11 -43.39 -16.36 -19.94
C THR A 11 -42.74 -16.74 -18.61
N MET A 12 -41.61 -17.46 -18.65
CA MET A 12 -40.70 -17.50 -17.50
C MET A 12 -40.02 -16.15 -17.41
N ALA A 13 -40.48 -15.31 -16.49
CA ALA A 13 -39.74 -14.14 -16.05
C ALA A 13 -38.54 -14.65 -15.24
N ALA A 14 -37.34 -14.57 -15.82
CA ALA A 14 -36.12 -14.69 -15.06
C ALA A 14 -36.00 -13.45 -14.17
N ALA A 15 -36.38 -13.58 -12.90
CA ALA A 15 -36.07 -12.58 -11.90
C ALA A 15 -34.56 -12.64 -11.64
N ALA A 16 -33.80 -11.77 -12.28
CA ALA A 16 -32.43 -11.49 -11.90
C ALA A 16 -32.47 -10.82 -10.52
N LEU A 17 -32.21 -11.60 -9.48
CA LEU A 17 -31.98 -11.09 -8.13
C LEU A 17 -30.58 -10.45 -8.15
N PHE A 18 -30.52 -9.14 -8.40
CA PHE A 18 -29.32 -8.37 -8.09
C PHE A 18 -29.22 -8.29 -6.56
N LEU A 19 -28.51 -9.23 -5.95
CA LEU A 19 -27.93 -8.98 -4.64
C LEU A 19 -26.84 -7.92 -4.87
N ALA A 20 -27.14 -6.67 -4.51
CA ALA A 20 -26.09 -5.73 -4.15
C ALA A 20 -25.44 -6.28 -2.88
N ALA A 21 -24.47 -7.18 -3.06
CA ALA A 21 -23.52 -7.48 -2.00
C ALA A 21 -22.72 -6.20 -1.83
N GLY A 22 -22.89 -5.51 -0.70
CA GLY A 22 -21.91 -4.51 -0.30
C GLY A 22 -20.56 -5.21 -0.30
N VAL A 23 -19.61 -4.70 -1.09
CA VAL A 23 -18.23 -5.18 -1.07
C VAL A 23 -17.69 -4.79 0.30
N ALA A 24 -17.65 -5.75 1.22
CA ALA A 24 -16.92 -5.56 2.46
C ALA A 24 -15.45 -5.46 2.08
N SER A 25 -14.80 -4.34 2.39
CA SER A 25 -13.34 -4.23 2.39
C SER A 25 -12.82 -5.36 3.28
N ALA A 26 -11.94 -6.22 2.77
CA ALA A 26 -11.28 -7.19 3.61
C ALA A 26 -10.02 -6.51 4.15
N ASP A 27 -9.83 -6.48 5.46
CA ASP A 27 -8.59 -5.93 6.01
C ASP A 27 -7.38 -6.71 5.48
N TYR A 28 -6.33 -6.00 5.07
CA TYR A 28 -5.08 -6.64 4.66
C TYR A 28 -4.52 -7.51 5.79
N ALA A 29 -4.34 -8.80 5.50
CA ALA A 29 -3.73 -9.74 6.42
C ALA A 29 -2.22 -9.82 6.16
N TYR A 30 -1.42 -9.33 7.12
CA TYR A 30 0.03 -9.31 7.00
C TYR A 30 0.63 -10.69 6.66
N ASN A 31 1.41 -10.73 5.58
CA ASN A 31 2.22 -11.85 5.18
C ASN A 31 3.66 -11.37 4.92
N PRO A 32 4.68 -11.86 5.66
CA PRO A 32 6.07 -11.45 5.45
C PRO A 32 6.58 -11.65 4.02
N SER A 33 6.06 -12.67 3.32
CA SER A 33 6.46 -12.95 1.94
C SER A 33 5.94 -11.90 0.97
N ASP A 34 5.00 -11.02 1.34
CA ASP A 34 4.57 -9.93 0.46
C ASP A 34 5.66 -8.84 0.30
N PHE A 35 6.75 -8.93 1.06
CA PHE A 35 7.79 -7.91 1.11
C PHE A 35 9.19 -8.49 0.86
N ALA A 36 10.16 -7.61 0.62
CA ALA A 36 11.56 -8.01 0.68
C ALA A 36 11.89 -8.58 2.07
N THR A 37 12.58 -9.71 2.09
CA THR A 37 12.83 -10.50 3.31
C THR A 37 14.30 -10.54 3.71
N GLU A 38 15.19 -10.15 2.81
CA GLU A 38 16.64 -10.22 3.01
C GLU A 38 17.34 -8.95 2.47
N VAL A 39 18.26 -8.41 3.27
CA VAL A 39 19.27 -7.45 2.79
C VAL A 39 20.45 -8.26 2.24
N VAL A 40 20.68 -8.19 0.93
CA VAL A 40 21.81 -8.85 0.27
C VAL A 40 23.08 -8.04 0.43
N GLU A 41 22.99 -6.72 0.23
CA GLU A 41 24.12 -5.81 0.34
C GLU A 41 23.65 -4.41 0.70
N TYR A 42 24.38 -3.73 1.59
CA TYR A 42 24.22 -2.30 1.84
C TYR A 42 25.57 -1.62 1.75
N VAL A 43 25.73 -0.76 0.76
CA VAL A 43 26.89 0.10 0.59
C VAL A 43 26.46 1.50 1.01
N GLN A 44 26.76 1.85 2.26
CA GLN A 44 26.45 3.19 2.77
C GLN A 44 27.20 4.26 1.96
N GLY A 45 26.45 5.22 1.42
CA GLY A 45 27.02 6.42 0.79
C GLY A 45 27.43 7.48 1.81
N THR A 46 27.69 8.69 1.32
CA THR A 46 28.01 9.84 2.19
C THR A 46 26.75 10.60 2.63
N SER A 47 26.88 11.56 3.54
CA SER A 47 25.77 12.42 3.97
C SER A 47 24.56 11.73 4.63
N VAL A 48 24.68 10.47 5.06
CA VAL A 48 23.61 9.81 5.84
C VAL A 48 23.36 10.57 7.14
N GLY A 49 22.13 11.04 7.30
CA GLY A 49 21.68 11.85 8.43
C GLY A 49 21.52 11.06 9.73
N LYS A 50 21.08 11.78 10.76
CA LYS A 50 20.68 11.21 12.05
C LYS A 50 19.25 11.59 12.35
N ASP A 51 18.51 10.65 12.93
CA ASP A 51 17.23 10.90 13.58
C ASP A 51 17.47 11.96 14.68
N TRP A 52 16.88 13.14 14.52
CA TRP A 52 17.12 14.27 15.42
C TRP A 52 16.56 14.05 16.82
N ILE A 53 15.64 13.09 16.97
CA ILE A 53 15.00 12.74 18.23
C ILE A 53 15.88 11.72 18.98
N SER A 54 16.27 10.63 18.32
CA SER A 54 17.04 9.56 18.96
C SER A 54 18.56 9.72 18.90
N GLY A 55 19.06 10.56 17.98
CA GLY A 55 20.48 10.72 17.66
C GLY A 55 21.10 9.53 16.90
N GLN A 56 20.30 8.52 16.56
CA GLN A 56 20.74 7.35 15.79
C GLN A 56 20.87 7.69 14.30
N THR A 57 21.82 7.05 13.64
CA THR A 57 22.02 7.21 12.19
C THR A 57 20.99 6.39 11.42
N PHE A 58 20.48 6.90 10.29
CA PHE A 58 19.58 6.18 9.38
C PHE A 58 20.33 5.14 8.51
N ASN A 59 21.11 4.26 9.11
CA ASN A 59 21.97 3.32 8.36
C ASN A 59 21.75 1.85 8.74
N ASN A 60 20.57 1.52 9.27
CA ASN A 60 20.15 0.15 9.49
C ASN A 60 19.38 -0.36 8.25
N PRO A 61 20.00 -1.14 7.35
CA PRO A 61 19.32 -1.59 6.14
C PRO A 61 18.16 -2.55 6.40
N SER A 62 18.10 -3.19 7.59
CA SER A 62 16.97 -4.03 7.97
C SER A 62 15.68 -3.25 8.20
N SER A 63 15.73 -1.92 8.32
CA SER A 63 14.53 -1.08 8.38
C SER A 63 13.74 -1.12 7.06
N ALA A 64 14.37 -1.46 5.93
CA ALA A 64 13.72 -1.57 4.62
C ALA A 64 13.05 -2.94 4.34
N LEU A 65 12.96 -3.83 5.34
CA LEU A 65 12.37 -5.16 5.21
C LEU A 65 10.99 -5.21 5.87
N GLY A 66 10.11 -6.05 5.34
CA GLY A 66 8.73 -6.15 5.82
C GLY A 66 7.83 -5.03 5.27
N ARG A 67 6.69 -4.81 5.94
CA ARG A 67 5.68 -3.85 5.48
C ARG A 67 6.15 -2.40 5.67
N PRO A 68 5.68 -1.45 4.84
CA PRO A 68 5.92 -0.03 5.09
C PRO A 68 5.31 0.41 6.41
N THR A 69 5.86 1.50 6.96
CA THR A 69 5.50 2.05 8.25
C THR A 69 4.03 2.53 8.25
N VAL A 70 3.26 2.06 9.23
CA VAL A 70 1.83 2.43 9.42
C VAL A 70 1.68 3.65 10.31
N ASP A 71 2.34 3.61 11.46
CA ASP A 71 2.31 4.65 12.49
C ASP A 71 3.74 5.05 12.84
N THR A 72 3.91 6.34 13.07
CA THR A 72 5.13 6.97 13.57
C THR A 72 4.83 7.75 14.86
N THR A 73 5.76 8.59 15.28
CA THR A 73 5.67 9.46 16.46
C THR A 73 5.49 10.91 16.06
N GLY A 74 5.21 11.80 17.00
CA GLY A 74 5.31 13.24 16.76
C GLY A 74 6.74 13.73 16.52
N ASP A 75 6.85 14.89 15.88
CA ASP A 75 8.10 15.50 15.45
C ASP A 75 8.73 16.45 16.49
N GLY A 76 7.95 16.86 17.49
CA GLY A 76 8.33 17.84 18.51
C GLY A 76 8.12 19.30 18.12
N TRP A 77 7.63 19.59 16.91
CA TRP A 77 7.27 20.94 16.44
C TRP A 77 5.76 21.12 16.37
N TYR A 78 5.07 20.27 15.61
CA TYR A 78 3.62 20.34 15.41
C TYR A 78 2.88 19.25 16.18
N ILE A 79 3.52 18.10 16.37
CA ILE A 79 2.98 16.97 17.13
C ILE A 79 3.95 16.66 18.27
N ASN A 80 3.44 16.42 19.47
CA ASN A 80 4.27 16.10 20.63
C ASN A 80 5.05 14.79 20.37
N LEU A 81 6.35 14.76 20.70
CA LEU A 81 7.25 13.61 20.48
C LEU A 81 6.71 12.26 21.00
N THR A 82 5.90 12.28 22.05
CA THR A 82 5.34 11.05 22.67
C THR A 82 3.98 10.65 22.12
N MET A 83 3.37 11.50 21.27
CA MET A 83 2.07 11.24 20.67
C MET A 83 2.26 10.38 19.41
N PRO A 84 1.54 9.26 19.28
CA PRO A 84 1.52 8.52 18.02
C PRO A 84 0.82 9.33 16.93
N SER A 85 1.22 9.10 15.67
CA SER A 85 0.58 9.66 14.48
C SER A 85 0.67 8.62 13.36
N PRO A 86 -0.35 8.45 12.52
CA PRO A 86 -0.19 7.65 11.31
C PRO A 86 0.84 8.30 10.41
N VAL A 87 1.51 7.46 9.62
CA VAL A 87 2.17 7.92 8.39
C VAL A 87 1.06 8.29 7.40
N VAL A 88 1.11 9.50 6.87
CA VAL A 88 0.14 10.01 5.89
C VAL A 88 0.87 10.75 4.78
N PRO A 89 0.24 11.03 3.63
CA PRO A 89 0.92 11.63 2.50
C PRO A 89 1.61 12.97 2.75
N VAL A 90 1.30 13.67 3.85
CA VAL A 90 1.92 14.94 4.29
C VAL A 90 2.84 14.81 5.51
N TYR A 91 2.99 13.59 6.04
CA TYR A 91 3.72 13.27 7.26
C TYR A 91 4.31 11.85 7.14
N PRO A 92 5.49 11.70 6.52
CA PRO A 92 6.04 10.41 6.14
C PRO A 92 6.58 9.64 7.36
N ALA A 93 7.04 8.40 7.16
CA ALA A 93 7.88 7.70 8.13
C ALA A 93 9.20 8.44 8.29
N PHE A 94 9.71 8.72 9.49
CA PHE A 94 10.92 9.55 9.65
C PHE A 94 11.83 9.12 10.80
N ARG A 95 11.59 7.98 11.43
CA ARG A 95 12.43 7.48 12.52
C ARG A 95 13.49 6.53 12.01
N SER A 96 14.64 6.52 12.70
CA SER A 96 15.80 5.67 12.35
C SER A 96 15.53 4.16 12.36
N TYR A 97 14.42 3.73 12.97
CA TYR A 97 13.96 2.34 12.98
C TYR A 97 12.80 2.08 12.00
N GLU A 98 12.32 3.11 11.30
CA GLU A 98 11.26 3.02 10.28
C GLU A 98 11.88 2.92 8.89
N LEU A 99 12.95 3.67 8.61
CA LEU A 99 13.58 3.69 7.29
C LEU A 99 15.11 3.64 7.33
N VAL A 100 15.71 3.39 6.17
CA VAL A 100 17.15 3.52 5.92
C VAL A 100 17.43 4.57 4.86
N THR A 101 18.46 5.38 5.09
CA THR A 101 19.00 6.30 4.09
C THR A 101 20.19 5.64 3.39
N ILE A 102 20.17 5.59 2.06
CA ILE A 102 21.24 5.00 1.25
C ILE A 102 22.52 5.85 1.35
N GLY A 103 22.35 7.16 1.33
CA GLY A 103 23.44 8.12 1.32
C GLY A 103 24.06 8.27 -0.07
N ASN A 104 24.76 9.39 -0.25
CA ASN A 104 25.16 9.82 -1.57
C ASN A 104 26.16 8.87 -2.24
N GLY A 105 25.77 8.36 -3.42
CA GLY A 105 26.54 7.35 -4.17
C GLY A 105 26.57 5.96 -3.55
N GLY A 106 25.74 5.70 -2.54
CA GLY A 106 25.55 4.39 -1.93
C GLY A 106 24.56 3.52 -2.71
N SER A 107 24.34 2.30 -2.22
CA SER A 107 23.31 1.40 -2.72
C SER A 107 22.76 0.48 -1.64
N LEU A 108 21.52 0.03 -1.85
CA LEU A 108 20.87 -1.02 -1.09
C LEU A 108 20.40 -2.10 -2.06
N THR A 109 20.79 -3.35 -1.84
CA THR A 109 20.29 -4.52 -2.55
C THR A 109 19.50 -5.40 -1.59
N VAL A 110 18.24 -5.66 -1.93
CA VAL A 110 17.33 -6.55 -1.18
C VAL A 110 16.86 -7.71 -2.05
N LYS A 111 16.24 -8.70 -1.42
CA LYS A 111 15.71 -9.89 -2.07
C LYS A 111 14.38 -10.33 -1.47
N PHE A 112 13.47 -10.78 -2.33
CA PHE A 112 12.26 -11.51 -1.96
C PHE A 112 12.54 -13.00 -1.74
N ASP A 113 11.79 -13.65 -0.84
CA ASP A 113 11.90 -15.10 -0.60
C ASP A 113 11.29 -15.94 -1.73
N HIS A 114 10.56 -15.31 -2.63
CA HIS A 114 9.91 -15.87 -3.80
C HIS A 114 10.19 -15.01 -5.04
N ARG A 115 9.51 -15.31 -6.15
CA ARG A 115 9.57 -14.53 -7.39
C ARG A 115 8.44 -13.51 -7.40
N VAL A 116 8.77 -12.24 -7.59
CA VAL A 116 7.81 -11.20 -7.95
C VAL A 116 7.54 -11.38 -9.44
N GLU A 117 6.34 -11.84 -9.79
CA GLU A 117 5.96 -12.18 -11.17
C GLU A 117 5.46 -10.92 -11.90
N ASN A 118 5.76 -10.83 -13.18
CA ASN A 118 5.10 -9.90 -14.11
C ASN A 118 3.70 -10.46 -14.40
N ASP A 119 2.72 -10.11 -13.57
CA ASP A 119 1.38 -10.68 -13.61
C ASP A 119 0.37 -9.66 -14.19
N PRO A 120 -0.28 -9.95 -15.34
CA PRO A 120 -1.30 -9.06 -15.90
C PRO A 120 -2.54 -8.88 -15.01
N LEU A 121 -2.71 -9.68 -13.96
CA LEU A 121 -3.76 -9.53 -12.96
C LEU A 121 -3.37 -8.58 -11.81
N ASN A 122 -2.12 -8.13 -11.76
CA ASN A 122 -1.72 -7.09 -10.84
C ASN A 122 -2.48 -5.78 -11.16
N PRO A 123 -2.97 -5.04 -10.15
CA PRO A 123 -3.62 -3.76 -10.37
C PRO A 123 -2.76 -2.83 -11.24
N TYR A 124 -3.37 -2.32 -12.31
CA TYR A 124 -2.73 -1.46 -13.31
C TYR A 124 -1.54 -2.09 -14.08
N GLY A 125 -1.28 -3.39 -13.93
CA GLY A 125 -0.13 -4.08 -14.51
C GLY A 125 1.20 -3.75 -13.83
N LEU A 126 1.18 -3.22 -12.59
CA LEU A 126 2.39 -2.91 -11.82
C LEU A 126 2.79 -4.13 -11.00
N ASP A 127 4.08 -4.45 -10.92
CA ASP A 127 4.56 -5.70 -10.31
C ASP A 127 5.28 -5.47 -8.97
N LEU A 128 5.86 -4.30 -8.78
CA LEU A 128 6.67 -3.96 -7.61
C LEU A 128 6.25 -2.60 -7.07
N ILE A 129 6.22 -2.46 -5.73
CA ILE A 129 6.07 -1.17 -5.06
C ILE A 129 7.32 -0.89 -4.21
N VAL A 130 7.83 0.34 -4.28
CA VAL A 130 8.92 0.83 -3.43
C VAL A 130 8.42 1.98 -2.57
N TYR A 131 8.57 1.83 -1.25
CA TYR A 131 8.16 2.83 -0.26
C TYR A 131 9.36 3.64 0.21
N GLY A 132 9.23 4.96 0.19
CA GLY A 132 10.24 5.92 0.64
C GLY A 132 9.71 6.88 1.71
N ASN A 133 10.43 7.99 1.90
CA ASN A 133 10.08 9.12 2.75
C ASN A 133 9.37 10.27 2.00
N ALA A 134 9.23 10.21 0.68
CA ALA A 134 8.61 11.26 -0.11
C ALA A 134 7.24 11.69 0.43
N PHE A 135 6.97 12.99 0.44
CA PHE A 135 5.73 13.53 1.01
C PHE A 135 5.23 14.79 0.29
N GLN A 136 3.91 14.97 0.31
CA GLN A 136 3.21 16.15 -0.18
C GLN A 136 3.48 17.37 0.70
N VAL A 137 3.75 18.50 0.04
CA VAL A 137 3.89 19.79 0.70
C VAL A 137 2.51 20.34 1.06
N ILE A 138 2.30 20.55 2.36
CA ILE A 138 1.15 21.28 2.87
C ILE A 138 1.21 22.74 2.38
N GLY A 139 0.11 23.20 1.79
CA GLY A 139 -0.03 24.58 1.31
C GLY A 139 -0.05 25.60 2.45
N GLY A 140 0.33 26.85 2.16
CA GLY A 140 0.11 27.96 3.09
C GLY A 140 1.00 27.99 4.35
N GLY A 141 2.06 27.18 4.42
CA GLY A 141 3.06 27.23 5.49
C GLY A 141 2.62 26.61 6.82
N GLN A 142 1.58 25.77 6.80
CA GLN A 142 1.13 25.00 7.95
C GLN A 142 1.90 23.68 8.05
N GLY A 143 1.96 23.10 9.26
CA GLY A 143 2.45 21.75 9.49
C GLY A 143 1.32 20.79 9.84
N TRP A 144 1.57 19.49 9.66
CA TRP A 144 0.63 18.45 10.08
C TRP A 144 0.54 18.40 11.60
N THR A 145 -0.67 18.51 12.15
CA THR A 145 -0.89 18.52 13.61
C THR A 145 -1.56 17.24 14.11
N ASN A 146 -1.68 16.23 13.24
CA ASN A 146 -2.50 15.04 13.48
C ASN A 146 -3.95 15.40 13.89
N GLY A 147 -4.46 16.47 13.28
CA GLY A 147 -5.81 16.98 13.47
C GLY A 147 -6.75 16.54 12.34
N ASP A 148 -7.83 17.30 12.15
CA ASP A 148 -8.83 17.03 11.12
C ASP A 148 -8.22 17.00 9.70
N PRO A 149 -8.17 15.84 9.01
CA PRO A 149 -7.57 15.72 7.68
C PRO A 149 -8.27 16.57 6.62
N ASP A 150 -9.55 16.94 6.81
CA ASP A 150 -10.28 17.84 5.91
C ASP A 150 -9.81 19.30 6.02
N SER A 151 -9.12 19.67 7.10
CA SER A 151 -8.67 21.04 7.36
C SER A 151 -7.30 21.38 6.74
N VAL A 152 -6.52 20.37 6.36
CA VAL A 152 -5.15 20.53 5.86
C VAL A 152 -5.14 20.23 4.36
N HIS A 153 -4.62 21.17 3.57
CA HIS A 153 -4.65 21.09 2.10
C HIS A 153 -3.25 21.14 1.51
N THR A 154 -3.03 20.44 0.38
CA THR A 154 -1.72 20.37 -0.28
C THR A 154 -1.61 21.29 -1.49
N GLY A 155 -0.38 21.68 -1.82
CA GLY A 155 -0.08 22.54 -2.99
C GLY A 155 0.12 21.77 -4.30
N GLY A 156 0.00 20.44 -4.29
CA GLY A 156 0.25 19.59 -5.45
C GLY A 156 1.72 19.45 -5.85
N THR A 157 2.62 19.52 -4.86
CA THR A 157 4.08 19.37 -5.01
C THR A 157 4.62 18.51 -3.90
N GLY A 158 5.65 17.70 -4.16
CA GLY A 158 6.29 16.85 -3.15
C GLY A 158 7.73 17.25 -2.82
N PHE A 159 8.19 16.83 -1.64
CA PHE A 159 9.61 16.62 -1.37
C PHE A 159 9.97 15.18 -1.73
N VAL A 160 11.07 15.03 -2.47
CA VAL A 160 11.54 13.75 -3.03
C VAL A 160 13.06 13.72 -3.04
N GLU A 161 13.65 12.55 -2.77
CA GLU A 161 15.09 12.30 -2.79
C GLU A 161 15.40 11.09 -3.69
N PRO A 162 15.23 11.22 -5.02
CA PRO A 162 15.01 10.09 -5.90
C PRO A 162 16.21 9.15 -6.03
N GLY A 163 15.94 7.85 -5.96
CA GLY A 163 16.91 6.78 -6.19
C GLY A 163 16.62 5.98 -7.46
N THR A 164 17.69 5.52 -8.13
CA THR A 164 17.54 4.67 -9.33
C THR A 164 17.27 3.22 -8.94
N ILE A 165 16.20 2.64 -9.48
CA ILE A 165 15.87 1.22 -9.33
C ILE A 165 16.51 0.38 -10.43
N SER A 166 17.14 -0.72 -10.02
CA SER A 166 17.48 -1.84 -10.89
C SER A 166 16.93 -3.14 -10.30
N VAL A 167 16.53 -4.05 -11.17
CA VAL A 167 15.95 -5.34 -10.79
C VAL A 167 16.70 -6.48 -11.46
N SER A 168 16.63 -7.67 -10.86
CA SER A 168 17.34 -8.85 -11.35
C SER A 168 16.64 -10.15 -10.94
N GLN A 169 16.76 -11.16 -11.80
CA GLN A 169 16.32 -12.53 -11.55
C GLN A 169 17.36 -13.34 -10.74
N ASP A 170 18.64 -13.08 -10.95
CA ASP A 170 19.75 -13.91 -10.48
C ASP A 170 20.72 -13.17 -9.52
N GLY A 171 20.56 -11.86 -9.36
CA GLY A 171 21.48 -10.99 -8.60
C GLY A 171 22.76 -10.62 -9.36
N GLU A 172 22.93 -11.09 -10.60
CA GLU A 172 24.10 -10.88 -11.44
C GLU A 172 23.80 -9.98 -12.65
N THR A 173 22.69 -10.26 -13.35
CA THR A 173 22.22 -9.51 -14.51
C THR A 173 21.19 -8.48 -14.07
N TRP A 174 21.50 -7.20 -14.23
CA TRP A 174 20.68 -6.09 -13.74
C TRP A 174 20.04 -5.31 -14.88
N TYR A 175 18.74 -5.02 -14.72
CA TYR A 175 17.95 -4.18 -15.61
C TYR A 175 17.51 -2.93 -14.87
N THR A 176 17.73 -1.75 -15.45
CA THR A 176 17.60 -0.46 -14.75
C THR A 176 16.49 0.38 -15.35
N PHE A 177 15.63 0.94 -14.50
CA PHE A 177 14.66 1.97 -14.86
C PHE A 177 15.39 3.30 -15.09
N LYS A 178 15.82 3.55 -16.33
CA LYS A 178 16.70 4.70 -16.68
C LYS A 178 16.01 6.05 -16.77
N SER A 179 14.69 6.06 -16.90
CA SER A 179 13.88 7.26 -17.08
C SER A 179 12.80 7.39 -16.01
N GLY A 180 12.98 6.66 -14.90
CA GLY A 180 11.96 6.50 -13.89
C GLY A 180 11.03 5.30 -14.15
N PRO A 181 10.07 5.09 -13.24
CA PRO A 181 9.90 5.88 -12.02
C PRO A 181 11.06 5.65 -11.03
N TRP A 182 11.15 6.45 -9.97
CA TRP A 182 12.27 6.47 -9.04
C TRP A 182 11.85 6.01 -7.65
N ALA A 183 12.78 5.43 -6.89
CA ALA A 183 12.58 5.25 -5.46
C ALA A 183 12.48 6.61 -4.77
N ASP A 184 11.78 6.68 -3.63
CA ASP A 184 11.57 7.93 -2.90
C ASP A 184 11.01 9.07 -3.77
N ASP A 185 10.00 8.71 -4.56
CA ASP A 185 9.24 9.62 -5.41
C ASP A 185 7.74 9.37 -5.18
N PHE A 186 6.89 9.88 -6.05
CA PHE A 186 5.47 9.64 -5.98
C PHE A 186 5.12 8.14 -6.10
N ALA A 187 4.28 7.57 -5.23
CA ALA A 187 3.43 8.26 -4.25
C ALA A 187 3.91 8.15 -2.79
N PRO A 188 3.69 9.18 -1.95
CA PRO A 188 3.88 9.10 -0.50
C PRO A 188 3.18 7.91 0.15
N THR A 189 3.72 7.43 1.26
CA THR A 189 3.09 6.38 2.06
C THR A 189 1.84 6.90 2.78
N LEU A 190 0.77 6.09 2.77
CA LEU A 190 -0.44 6.25 3.59
C LEU A 190 -0.57 5.02 4.48
N GLY A 191 -0.31 5.14 5.77
CA GLY A 191 -0.26 3.99 6.68
C GLY A 191 -1.63 3.44 7.09
N ARG A 192 -2.65 4.31 7.21
CA ARG A 192 -4.00 3.96 7.66
C ARG A 192 -5.08 4.51 6.73
N GLN A 193 -6.18 3.78 6.62
CA GLN A 193 -7.34 4.20 5.86
C GLN A 193 -7.98 5.43 6.51
N TYR A 194 -8.43 6.39 5.71
CA TYR A 194 -9.30 7.45 6.22
C TYR A 194 -10.69 6.86 6.46
N ASP A 195 -11.12 6.84 7.71
CA ASP A 195 -12.45 6.37 8.13
C ASP A 195 -12.87 7.10 9.42
N PRO A 196 -13.43 8.32 9.31
CA PRO A 196 -13.86 9.08 10.48
C PRO A 196 -15.13 8.51 11.13
N ASP A 197 -15.88 7.66 10.44
CA ASP A 197 -17.10 7.02 10.96
C ASP A 197 -16.78 5.77 11.79
N ALA A 198 -15.66 5.10 11.50
CA ALA A 198 -15.17 3.94 12.25
C ALA A 198 -13.64 3.98 12.47
N PRO A 199 -13.09 4.97 13.20
CA PRO A 199 -11.66 5.03 13.47
C PRO A 199 -11.22 3.84 14.33
N TYR A 200 -10.01 3.31 14.06
CA TYR A 200 -9.42 2.21 14.81
C TYR A 200 -9.17 2.62 16.27
N ARG A 201 -9.99 2.07 17.15
CA ARG A 201 -10.00 2.34 18.59
C ARG A 201 -10.27 1.04 19.35
N PRO A 202 -9.24 0.24 19.62
CA PRO A 202 -9.41 -1.01 20.33
C PRO A 202 -9.91 -0.74 21.76
N GLU A 203 -10.61 -1.73 22.29
CA GLU A 203 -11.09 -1.71 23.67
C GLU A 203 -9.91 -1.78 24.65
N ASP A 204 -9.99 -1.03 25.75
CA ASP A 204 -9.01 -1.04 26.82
C ASP A 204 -8.94 -2.45 27.44
N PRO A 205 -7.78 -3.14 27.38
CA PRO A 205 -7.64 -4.48 27.95
C PRO A 205 -7.83 -4.52 29.46
N GLU A 206 -7.62 -3.40 30.16
CA GLU A 206 -7.82 -3.26 31.60
C GLU A 206 -9.25 -2.81 31.95
N ASN A 207 -9.95 -2.11 31.03
CA ASN A 207 -11.28 -1.55 31.26
C ASN A 207 -12.26 -1.84 30.10
N PRO A 208 -12.85 -3.06 30.04
CA PRO A 208 -13.81 -3.40 29.01
C PRO A 208 -14.98 -2.40 28.90
N GLY A 209 -15.34 -2.03 27.68
CA GLY A 209 -16.32 -1.03 27.30
C GLY A 209 -15.75 0.38 27.14
N GLN A 210 -14.45 0.58 27.37
CA GLN A 210 -13.75 1.85 27.16
C GLN A 210 -12.75 1.71 26.01
N VAL A 211 -12.46 2.82 25.33
CA VAL A 211 -11.38 2.88 24.34
C VAL A 211 -10.05 2.83 25.09
N ASP A 212 -9.10 2.04 24.60
CA ASP A 212 -7.72 2.05 25.09
C ASP A 212 -7.18 3.49 25.09
N PRO A 213 -6.76 4.04 26.24
CA PRO A 213 -6.21 5.40 26.32
C PRO A 213 -5.03 5.64 25.37
N ALA A 214 -4.28 4.59 24.98
CA ALA A 214 -3.21 4.67 24.00
C ALA A 214 -3.69 5.01 22.59
N TRP A 215 -5.00 4.87 22.31
CA TRP A 215 -5.65 5.15 21.03
C TRP A 215 -6.64 6.31 21.08
N ALA A 216 -6.76 6.99 22.23
CA ALA A 216 -7.66 8.15 22.37
C ALA A 216 -7.32 9.32 21.42
N TRP A 217 -6.09 9.33 20.87
CA TRP A 217 -5.65 10.31 19.88
C TRP A 217 -6.24 10.06 18.48
N ASN A 218 -6.61 8.83 18.15
CA ASN A 218 -6.99 8.48 16.78
C ASN A 218 -8.46 8.81 16.54
N LEU A 219 -8.75 9.90 15.82
CA LEU A 219 -10.13 10.30 15.52
C LEU A 219 -10.61 10.09 14.09
N TRP A 220 -9.71 9.74 13.17
CA TRP A 220 -10.01 9.76 11.73
C TRP A 220 -9.54 8.52 10.96
N TRP A 221 -8.68 7.70 11.57
CA TRP A 221 -7.95 6.68 10.84
C TRP A 221 -8.43 5.30 11.22
N GLY A 222 -8.85 4.50 10.24
CA GLY A 222 -9.28 3.13 10.41
C GLY A 222 -8.10 2.15 10.51
N ASP A 223 -8.33 0.95 9.97
CA ASP A 223 -7.32 -0.10 9.87
C ASP A 223 -6.14 0.30 8.96
N PRO A 224 -5.00 -0.40 9.07
CA PRO A 224 -3.89 -0.19 8.16
C PRO A 224 -4.33 -0.35 6.69
N THR A 225 -3.72 0.44 5.81
CA THR A 225 -3.86 0.28 4.36
C THR A 225 -3.22 -1.02 3.88
N ASN A 226 -3.56 -1.39 2.64
CA ASN A 226 -3.02 -2.55 1.94
C ASN A 226 -1.74 -2.17 1.18
N PRO A 227 -0.56 -2.67 1.60
CA PRO A 227 0.73 -2.31 0.99
C PRO A 227 1.09 -3.16 -0.23
N THR A 228 0.20 -4.01 -0.72
CA THR A 228 0.42 -4.82 -1.94
C THR A 228 -0.47 -4.34 -3.09
N VAL A 229 -1.17 -3.22 -2.91
CA VAL A 229 -2.03 -2.60 -3.93
C VAL A 229 -1.40 -1.27 -4.30
N PRO A 230 -0.99 -1.07 -5.57
CA PRO A 230 -0.44 0.20 -6.01
C PRO A 230 -1.52 1.28 -6.13
N ILE A 231 -1.08 2.53 -6.12
CA ILE A 231 -1.93 3.67 -6.47
C ILE A 231 -2.13 3.74 -8.00
N ASP A 232 -3.20 4.39 -8.44
CA ASP A 232 -3.43 4.70 -9.85
C ASP A 232 -2.22 5.42 -10.47
N PRO A 233 -1.57 4.84 -11.50
CA PRO A 233 -0.39 5.43 -12.14
C PRO A 233 -0.68 6.72 -12.93
N GLU A 234 -1.95 7.08 -13.15
CA GLU A 234 -2.34 8.38 -13.71
C GLU A 234 -2.30 9.51 -12.66
N LEU A 235 -2.23 9.18 -11.37
CA LEU A 235 -2.06 10.16 -10.32
C LEU A 235 -0.61 10.67 -10.27
N ALA A 236 -0.48 11.93 -9.88
CA ALA A 236 0.80 12.59 -9.69
C ALA A 236 0.67 13.65 -8.59
N TRP A 237 1.78 14.26 -8.20
CA TRP A 237 1.79 15.39 -7.25
C TRP A 237 0.71 16.43 -7.58
N SER A 238 0.62 16.85 -8.85
CA SER A 238 -0.33 17.88 -9.31
C SER A 238 -1.79 17.47 -9.23
N SER A 239 -2.10 16.18 -9.18
CA SER A 239 -3.47 15.68 -9.01
C SER A 239 -4.07 16.09 -7.66
N PHE A 240 -3.21 16.42 -6.69
CA PHE A 240 -3.58 16.80 -5.34
C PHE A 240 -3.42 18.30 -5.05
N ASN A 241 -3.37 19.14 -6.09
CA ASN A 241 -3.32 20.58 -5.89
C ASN A 241 -4.65 21.11 -5.32
N GLY A 242 -4.61 21.61 -4.09
CA GLY A 242 -5.78 22.11 -3.38
C GLY A 242 -6.64 21.02 -2.74
N SER A 243 -6.22 19.75 -2.80
CA SER A 243 -6.91 18.65 -2.12
C SER A 243 -6.64 18.66 -0.62
N SER A 244 -7.63 18.25 0.17
CA SER A 244 -7.44 17.97 1.60
C SER A 244 -6.68 16.65 1.81
N VAL A 245 -6.11 16.43 3.00
CA VAL A 245 -5.46 15.14 3.33
C VAL A 245 -6.48 13.98 3.28
N ALA A 246 -7.74 14.22 3.66
CA ALA A 246 -8.82 13.26 3.51
C ALA A 246 -9.09 12.90 2.03
N GLU A 247 -9.19 13.91 1.15
CA GLU A 247 -9.40 13.69 -0.29
C GLU A 247 -8.24 12.92 -0.93
N ILE A 248 -7.00 13.19 -0.50
CA ILE A 248 -5.83 12.43 -0.95
C ILE A 248 -5.94 10.97 -0.48
N ALA A 249 -6.28 10.73 0.79
CA ALA A 249 -6.40 9.38 1.33
C ALA A 249 -7.50 8.57 0.62
N GLU A 250 -8.63 9.17 0.27
CA GLU A 250 -9.67 8.50 -0.53
C GLU A 250 -9.23 8.21 -1.96
N ALA A 251 -8.39 9.07 -2.56
CA ALA A 251 -7.86 8.84 -3.91
C ALA A 251 -6.91 7.63 -3.99
N TYR A 252 -6.45 7.09 -2.85
CA TYR A 252 -5.61 5.89 -2.80
C TYR A 252 -6.43 4.60 -2.88
N ARG A 253 -7.77 4.70 -2.95
CA ARG A 253 -8.65 3.55 -3.07
C ARG A 253 -8.60 2.94 -4.47
N TYR A 254 -8.34 1.65 -4.54
CA TYR A 254 -8.46 0.83 -5.73
C TYR A 254 -9.74 0.00 -5.68
N VAL A 255 -10.52 0.02 -6.76
CA VAL A 255 -11.78 -0.74 -6.86
C VAL A 255 -11.82 -1.51 -8.18
N ASP A 256 -11.99 -2.84 -8.07
CA ASP A 256 -12.44 -3.70 -9.15
C ASP A 256 -13.81 -4.30 -8.78
N GLU A 257 -14.86 -3.70 -9.32
CA GLU A 257 -16.24 -4.15 -9.06
C GLU A 257 -16.51 -5.56 -9.57
N ALA A 258 -15.85 -6.00 -10.65
CA ALA A 258 -16.06 -7.30 -11.24
C ALA A 258 -15.43 -8.41 -10.38
N ALA A 259 -14.27 -8.13 -9.79
CA ALA A 259 -13.60 -9.01 -8.84
C ALA A 259 -14.18 -8.91 -7.41
N GLY A 260 -14.94 -7.84 -7.12
CA GLY A 260 -15.38 -7.53 -5.76
C GLY A 260 -14.20 -7.14 -4.87
N PHE A 261 -13.23 -6.45 -5.44
CA PHE A 261 -12.01 -6.00 -4.79
C PHE A 261 -12.11 -4.51 -4.51
N ASN A 262 -11.95 -4.10 -3.25
CA ASN A 262 -12.02 -2.70 -2.81
C ASN A 262 -11.03 -2.54 -1.66
N GLU A 263 -9.86 -2.01 -1.97
CA GLU A 263 -8.74 -1.89 -1.04
C GLU A 263 -8.20 -0.46 -1.10
N VAL A 264 -7.63 0.01 0.01
CA VAL A 264 -6.93 1.31 0.03
C VAL A 264 -5.44 1.06 -0.03
N SER A 265 -4.79 1.55 -1.09
CA SER A 265 -3.34 1.46 -1.28
C SER A 265 -2.60 2.14 -0.13
N ALA A 266 -1.46 1.56 0.26
CA ALA A 266 -0.52 2.23 1.15
C ALA A 266 0.34 3.30 0.44
N GLY A 267 0.12 3.55 -0.85
CA GLY A 267 0.96 4.44 -1.67
C GLY A 267 2.22 3.73 -2.18
N GLY A 268 3.34 4.45 -2.18
CA GLY A 268 4.61 3.99 -2.75
C GLY A 268 4.70 4.20 -4.26
N THR A 269 5.91 4.10 -4.80
CA THR A 269 6.15 4.15 -6.24
C THR A 269 5.93 2.77 -6.85
N GLY A 270 5.02 2.64 -7.82
CA GLY A 270 4.79 1.41 -8.57
C GLY A 270 5.72 1.24 -9.78
N PHE A 271 6.09 0.00 -10.10
CA PHE A 271 6.96 -0.37 -11.21
C PHE A 271 6.38 -1.56 -11.97
N ASP A 272 6.33 -1.45 -13.29
CA ASP A 272 5.97 -2.53 -14.22
C ASP A 272 7.25 -3.02 -14.94
N LEU A 273 7.47 -4.34 -14.93
CA LEU A 273 8.66 -4.97 -15.51
C LEU A 273 8.70 -4.85 -17.04
N ASP A 274 7.56 -4.77 -17.72
CA ASP A 274 7.48 -4.58 -19.18
C ASP A 274 8.07 -3.24 -19.61
N TRP A 275 8.10 -2.22 -18.73
CA TRP A 275 8.70 -0.92 -19.04
C TRP A 275 10.22 -0.99 -19.30
N LEU A 276 10.88 -2.07 -18.86
CA LEU A 276 12.29 -2.31 -19.13
C LEU A 276 12.53 -2.76 -20.58
N GLY A 277 11.50 -3.25 -21.28
CA GLY A 277 11.59 -3.69 -22.67
C GLY A 277 12.53 -4.88 -22.88
N VAL A 278 12.55 -5.81 -21.92
CA VAL A 278 13.44 -6.98 -21.90
C VAL A 278 12.63 -8.24 -22.14
N ASP A 279 12.91 -8.93 -23.25
CA ASP A 279 12.27 -10.23 -23.53
C ASP A 279 12.64 -11.27 -22.46
N GLY A 280 11.64 -11.91 -21.86
CA GLY A 280 11.81 -12.99 -20.87
C GLY A 280 12.06 -12.53 -19.45
N LEU A 281 11.87 -11.23 -19.15
CA LEU A 281 11.85 -10.72 -17.78
C LEU A 281 10.46 -10.90 -17.15
N ASP A 282 10.01 -12.16 -17.07
CA ASP A 282 8.67 -12.52 -16.58
C ASP A 282 8.56 -12.46 -15.04
N TRP A 283 9.68 -12.27 -14.35
CA TRP A 283 9.75 -12.15 -12.89
C TRP A 283 11.09 -11.54 -12.46
N ILE A 284 11.15 -11.06 -11.22
CA ILE A 284 12.38 -10.66 -10.53
C ILE A 284 12.46 -11.29 -9.15
N GLN A 285 13.63 -11.25 -8.52
CA GLN A 285 13.79 -11.63 -7.12
C GLN A 285 14.67 -10.66 -6.33
N TYR A 286 15.49 -9.87 -7.04
CA TYR A 286 16.45 -8.94 -6.45
C TYR A 286 16.13 -7.51 -6.91
N ILE A 287 16.22 -6.58 -5.97
CA ILE A 287 16.03 -5.15 -6.22
C ILE A 287 17.24 -4.43 -5.68
N ARG A 288 17.79 -3.51 -6.46
CA ARG A 288 18.85 -2.60 -6.07
C ARG A 288 18.38 -1.17 -6.25
N VAL A 289 18.49 -0.40 -5.18
CA VAL A 289 18.36 1.06 -5.20
C VAL A 289 19.75 1.66 -5.16
N THR A 290 20.02 2.61 -6.04
CA THR A 290 21.28 3.35 -6.07
C THR A 290 20.99 4.83 -5.96
N ASP A 291 21.64 5.49 -5.01
CA ASP A 291 21.56 6.92 -4.85
C ASP A 291 22.46 7.62 -5.90
N GLN A 292 22.00 8.75 -6.42
CA GLN A 292 22.76 9.52 -7.40
C GLN A 292 23.97 10.22 -6.76
N SER A 293 25.18 9.74 -7.05
CA SER A 293 26.43 10.42 -6.65
C SER A 293 26.45 11.91 -7.04
N GLY A 294 26.86 12.77 -6.11
CA GLY A 294 26.91 14.22 -6.24
C GLY A 294 25.58 14.95 -5.95
N SER A 295 24.49 14.23 -5.71
CA SER A 295 23.23 14.81 -5.22
C SER A 295 23.40 15.38 -3.80
N SER A 296 22.63 16.42 -3.49
CA SER A 296 22.46 16.91 -2.11
C SER A 296 21.32 16.21 -1.38
N ALA A 297 20.50 15.46 -2.11
CA ALA A 297 19.44 14.60 -1.58
C ALA A 297 20.01 13.19 -1.35
N THR A 298 19.47 12.46 -0.37
CA THR A 298 19.91 11.11 -0.01
C THR A 298 18.74 10.16 0.06
N THR A 299 18.57 9.26 -0.92
CA THR A 299 17.41 8.37 -1.00
C THR A 299 17.13 7.58 0.28
N GLU A 300 15.91 7.73 0.80
CA GLU A 300 15.33 6.94 1.88
C GLU A 300 14.47 5.78 1.38
N ILE A 301 14.51 4.67 2.10
CA ILE A 301 13.70 3.47 1.82
C ILE A 301 13.08 2.94 3.10
N ASP A 302 11.76 2.74 3.06
CA ASP A 302 10.91 2.18 4.13
C ASP A 302 10.58 0.71 3.84
N ALA A 303 10.24 0.34 2.60
CA ALA A 303 9.91 -1.04 2.24
C ALA A 303 9.92 -1.31 0.73
N PHE A 304 9.84 -2.60 0.38
CA PHE A 304 9.57 -3.10 -0.97
C PHE A 304 8.44 -4.13 -0.88
N ALA A 305 7.44 -4.04 -1.72
CA ALA A 305 6.32 -4.98 -1.76
C ALA A 305 6.12 -5.61 -3.13
N ASP A 306 5.78 -6.90 -3.13
CA ASP A 306 5.20 -7.61 -4.26
C ASP A 306 3.77 -7.12 -4.46
N VAL A 307 3.37 -6.85 -5.70
CA VAL A 307 1.99 -6.46 -5.98
C VAL A 307 1.11 -7.70 -5.96
N ALA A 308 0.02 -7.65 -5.20
CA ALA A 308 -0.91 -8.76 -5.13
C ALA A 308 -1.89 -8.71 -6.30
N ALA A 309 -1.88 -9.76 -7.12
CA ALA A 309 -2.85 -9.97 -8.18
C ALA A 309 -4.30 -9.93 -7.66
N VAL A 310 -5.19 -9.26 -8.41
CA VAL A 310 -6.62 -9.26 -8.11
C VAL A 310 -7.19 -10.66 -8.41
N PRO A 311 -7.87 -11.31 -7.45
CA PRO A 311 -8.44 -12.63 -7.68
C PRO A 311 -9.45 -12.62 -8.83
N GLU A 312 -9.27 -13.48 -9.83
CA GLU A 312 -10.25 -13.58 -10.92
C GLU A 312 -11.64 -13.98 -10.38
N PRO A 313 -12.75 -13.44 -10.95
CA PRO A 313 -14.11 -13.72 -10.50
C PRO A 313 -14.46 -15.23 -10.49
N ALA A 314 -13.87 -16.02 -11.38
CA ALA A 314 -14.07 -17.47 -11.44
C ALA A 314 -13.48 -18.21 -10.23
N SER A 315 -12.36 -17.74 -9.70
CA SER A 315 -11.72 -18.27 -8.48
C SER A 315 -12.61 -18.05 -7.26
N MET A 316 -13.24 -16.87 -7.16
CA MET A 316 -14.22 -16.56 -6.11
C MET A 316 -15.48 -17.41 -6.23
N ALA A 317 -15.99 -17.65 -7.45
CA ALA A 317 -17.13 -18.54 -7.67
C ALA A 317 -16.82 -19.99 -7.27
N LEU A 318 -15.62 -20.50 -7.55
CA LEU A 318 -15.19 -21.85 -7.16
C LEU A 318 -15.02 -22.01 -5.65
N LEU A 319 -14.45 -21.00 -4.96
CA LEU A 319 -14.38 -20.95 -3.49
C LEU A 319 -15.77 -20.96 -2.85
N GLY A 320 -16.69 -20.15 -3.37
CA GLY A 320 -18.09 -20.10 -2.92
C GLY A 320 -18.83 -21.43 -3.10
N LEU A 321 -18.65 -22.09 -4.24
CA LEU A 321 -19.23 -23.42 -4.51
C LEU A 321 -18.62 -24.51 -3.60
N GLY A 322 -17.32 -24.44 -3.32
CA GLY A 322 -16.61 -25.35 -2.41
C GLY A 322 -17.11 -25.26 -0.97
N LEU A 323 -17.23 -24.04 -0.43
CA LEU A 323 -17.80 -23.77 0.90
C LEU A 323 -19.27 -24.19 0.98
N GLY A 324 -20.05 -23.91 -0.05
CA GLY A 324 -21.45 -24.35 -0.16
C GLY A 324 -21.58 -25.88 -0.11
N ALA A 325 -20.72 -26.61 -0.83
CA ALA A 325 -20.72 -28.07 -0.83
C ALA A 325 -20.34 -28.66 0.55
N VAL A 326 -19.40 -28.05 1.28
CA VAL A 326 -19.00 -28.46 2.63
C VAL A 326 -20.13 -28.25 3.64
N LEU A 327 -20.81 -27.10 3.57
CA LEU A 327 -21.96 -26.79 4.43
C LEU A 327 -23.15 -27.69 4.15
N MET A 328 -23.47 -27.97 2.88
CA MET A 328 -24.53 -28.92 2.50
C MET A 328 -24.21 -30.35 2.95
N ARG A 329 -22.93 -30.76 2.92
CA ARG A 329 -22.49 -32.08 3.40
C ARG A 329 -22.59 -32.21 4.93
N ARG A 330 -22.37 -31.12 5.68
CA ARG A 330 -22.56 -31.06 7.13
C ARG A 330 -24.04 -31.02 7.55
N GLY A 331 -24.90 -30.36 6.77
CA GLY A 331 -26.35 -30.33 7.02
C GLY A 331 -27.02 -31.70 6.89
N ARG A 332 -26.58 -32.52 5.92
CA ARG A 332 -27.11 -33.89 5.70
C ARG A 332 -26.75 -34.90 6.79
N HIS A 333 -25.70 -34.64 7.57
CA HIS A 333 -25.32 -35.49 8.70
C HIS A 333 -26.08 -35.19 9.99
N ARG A 334 -26.80 -34.05 10.07
CA ARG A 334 -27.58 -33.66 11.24
C ARG A 334 -29.07 -34.02 11.16
N SER A 335 -29.54 -34.59 10.04
CA SER A 335 -30.94 -35.00 9.85
C SER A 335 -31.24 -36.46 10.22
N HIS A 336 -30.35 -37.12 10.97
CA HIS A 336 -30.58 -38.45 11.53
C HIS A 336 -30.32 -38.46 13.04
N THR A 337 -31.14 -37.72 13.78
CA THR A 337 -31.43 -37.92 15.21
C THR A 337 -32.83 -37.39 15.47
#